data_AF-A0A0S8HP45-F1
#
_entry.id   AF-A0A0S8HP45-F1
#
_cell.length_a   1.000
_cell.length_b   1.000
_cell.length_c   1.000
_cell.angle_alpha   90.00
_cell.angle_beta   90.00
_cell.angle_gamma   90.00
#
_symmetry.space_group_name_H-M   'P 1'
#
loop_
_entity.id
_entity.type
_entity.pdbx_description
1 polymer ?
#
loop_
_entity_poly.entity_id
_entity_poly.type
_entity_poly.pdbx_seq_one_letter_code
_entity_poly.pdbx_strand_id
1 'polypeptide(L)'
;VTNLFQRLAYKGVERQHQSIDPQNRIGGLPNENREEYKRRSPIYSVDSLQIPLVVHLTENDRDVNIEEAMQLVDALNARKPHLAQTKIYKNPPGGHTFDRRVNGDTWLPENTREQRDSWNRIWNHFDWYLDPFKGKK
;
A
#
# COMPACT_ATOMS: atom_id res chain seq x y z
N VAL A 1 -4.53 -1.64 -2.68
CA VAL A 1 -4.64 -1.58 -4.15
C VAL A 1 -3.75 -0.45 -4.65
N THR A 2 -2.90 -0.74 -5.64
CA THR A 2 -1.93 0.19 -6.25
C THR A 2 -2.23 0.47 -7.73
N ASN A 3 -2.88 -0.48 -8.41
CA ASN A 3 -3.27 -0.36 -9.82
C ASN A 3 -4.61 -1.06 -10.08
N LEU A 4 -5.68 -0.29 -10.26
CA LEU A 4 -7.03 -0.82 -10.46
C LEU A 4 -7.17 -1.63 -11.76
N PHE A 5 -6.40 -1.32 -12.80
CA PHE A 5 -6.47 -2.06 -14.07
C PHE A 5 -6.00 -3.50 -13.88
N GLN A 6 -4.82 -3.69 -13.28
CA GLN A 6 -4.31 -5.03 -13.00
C GLN A 6 -5.15 -5.75 -11.95
N ARG A 7 -5.61 -5.02 -10.92
CA ARG A 7 -6.51 -5.56 -9.89
C ARG A 7 -7.72 -6.23 -10.52
N LEU A 8 -8.40 -5.53 -11.44
CA LEU A 8 -9.58 -6.04 -12.14
C LEU A 8 -9.22 -7.19 -13.09
N ALA A 9 -8.11 -7.08 -13.83
CA ALA A 9 -7.66 -8.13 -14.73
C ALA A 9 -7.36 -9.45 -14.00
N TYR A 10 -6.74 -9.39 -12.82
CA TYR A 10 -6.33 -10.59 -12.06
C TYR A 10 -7.46 -11.18 -11.20
N LYS A 11 -8.34 -10.34 -10.64
CA LYS A 11 -9.43 -10.80 -9.75
C LYS A 11 -10.76 -11.02 -10.47
N GLY A 12 -10.83 -10.71 -11.76
CA GLY A 12 -12.02 -10.79 -12.60
C GLY A 12 -12.81 -9.48 -12.59
N VAL A 13 -13.00 -8.88 -13.76
CA VAL A 13 -13.50 -7.51 -13.93
C VAL A 13 -14.85 -7.30 -13.25
N GLU A 14 -15.89 -8.05 -13.62
CA GLU A 14 -17.25 -7.84 -13.10
C GLU A 14 -17.35 -8.04 -11.59
N ARG A 15 -16.84 -9.17 -11.11
CA ARG A 15 -16.90 -9.53 -9.68
C ARG A 15 -16.12 -8.54 -8.83
N GLN A 16 -14.91 -8.20 -9.27
CA GLN A 16 -14.05 -7.29 -8.51
C GLN A 16 -14.55 -5.85 -8.60
N HIS A 17 -15.14 -5.44 -9.73
CA HIS A 17 -15.77 -4.13 -9.88
C HIS A 17 -16.88 -3.93 -8.84
N GLN A 18 -17.79 -4.90 -8.67
CA GLN A 18 -18.85 -4.84 -7.66
C GLN A 18 -18.31 -4.69 -6.22
N SER A 19 -17.12 -5.24 -5.93
CA SER A 19 -16.48 -5.08 -4.62
C SER A 19 -15.81 -3.72 -4.41
N ILE A 20 -15.29 -3.10 -5.48
CA ILE A 20 -14.57 -1.83 -5.41
C ILE A 20 -15.55 -0.65 -5.41
N ASP A 21 -16.61 -0.77 -6.21
CA ASP A 21 -17.60 0.28 -6.40
C ASP A 21 -19.03 -0.28 -6.46
N PRO A 22 -19.56 -0.78 -5.33
CA PRO A 22 -20.88 -1.40 -5.27
C PRO A 22 -22.03 -0.43 -5.62
N GLN A 23 -21.77 0.88 -5.62
CA GLN A 23 -22.77 1.92 -5.87
C GLN A 23 -22.56 2.63 -7.22
N ASN A 24 -21.67 2.12 -8.08
CA ASN A 24 -21.35 2.70 -9.38
C ASN A 24 -20.98 4.21 -9.33
N ARG A 25 -20.22 4.62 -8.31
CA ARG A 25 -19.71 6.01 -8.16
C ARG A 25 -18.57 6.33 -9.12
N ILE A 26 -17.89 5.32 -9.65
CA ILE A 26 -16.88 5.42 -10.71
C ILE A 26 -17.55 5.60 -12.06
N GLY A 27 -18.79 5.14 -12.23
CA GLY A 27 -19.58 5.36 -13.44
C GLY A 27 -19.20 4.43 -14.59
N GLY A 28 -19.02 3.14 -14.30
CA GLY A 28 -18.76 2.09 -15.29
C GLY A 28 -17.43 1.37 -15.13
N LEU A 29 -17.18 0.45 -16.05
CA LEU A 29 -15.98 -0.38 -16.13
C LEU A 29 -14.75 0.41 -16.66
N PRO A 30 -13.53 -0.13 -16.55
CA PRO A 30 -12.31 0.58 -16.98
C PRO A 30 -12.27 0.97 -18.46
N ASN A 31 -12.96 0.23 -19.32
CA ASN A 31 -13.11 0.58 -20.74
C ASN A 31 -14.08 1.75 -20.97
N GLU A 32 -15.02 1.98 -20.04
CA GLU A 32 -16.04 3.03 -20.13
C GLU A 32 -15.55 4.33 -19.48
N ASN A 33 -14.85 4.25 -18.34
CA ASN A 33 -14.34 5.43 -17.62
C ASN A 33 -12.85 5.33 -17.27
N ARG A 34 -12.00 5.10 -18.28
CA ARG A 34 -10.55 4.90 -18.12
C ARG A 34 -9.86 5.96 -17.25
N GLU A 35 -10.21 7.23 -17.42
CA GLU A 35 -9.53 8.32 -16.71
C GLU A 35 -9.80 8.29 -15.20
N GLU A 36 -10.99 7.88 -14.76
CA GLU A 36 -11.29 7.75 -13.34
C GLU A 36 -10.51 6.60 -12.69
N TYR A 37 -10.36 5.47 -13.40
CA TYR A 37 -9.52 4.36 -12.92
C TYR A 37 -8.05 4.73 -12.86
N LYS A 38 -7.53 5.50 -13.83
CA LYS A 38 -6.17 6.06 -13.77
C LYS A 38 -6.02 7.01 -12.59
N ARG A 39 -6.95 7.96 -12.43
CA ARG A 39 -6.93 8.96 -11.35
C ARG A 39 -6.95 8.32 -9.95
N ARG A 40 -7.67 7.22 -9.78
CA ARG A 40 -7.75 6.49 -8.50
C ARG A 40 -6.62 5.47 -8.26
N SER A 41 -5.81 5.17 -9.27
CA SER A 41 -4.72 4.21 -9.16
C SER A 41 -3.43 4.93 -8.76
N PRO A 42 -2.89 4.72 -7.54
CA PRO A 42 -1.73 5.47 -7.03
C PRO A 42 -0.50 5.46 -7.95
N ILE A 43 -0.31 4.40 -8.74
CA ILE A 43 0.80 4.29 -9.70
C ILE A 43 0.89 5.47 -10.69
N TYR A 44 -0.24 6.07 -11.08
CA TYR A 44 -0.27 7.20 -12.02
C TYR A 44 -0.04 8.56 -11.36
N SER A 45 0.00 8.62 -10.03
CA SER A 45 0.17 9.87 -9.27
C SER A 45 1.53 9.97 -8.58
N VAL A 46 2.44 9.02 -8.83
CA VAL A 46 3.79 8.99 -8.23
C VAL A 46 4.53 10.31 -8.45
N ASP A 47 4.45 10.89 -9.64
CA ASP A 47 5.22 12.11 -9.96
C ASP A 47 4.70 13.34 -9.20
N SER A 48 3.43 13.34 -8.83
CA SER A 48 2.80 14.37 -8.00
C SER A 48 3.15 14.26 -6.51
N LEU A 49 3.85 13.20 -6.08
CA LEU A 49 4.27 13.05 -4.68
C LEU A 49 5.27 14.15 -4.29
N GLN A 50 4.91 14.90 -3.26
CA GLN A 50 5.69 16.01 -2.69
C GLN A 50 6.07 15.79 -1.23
N ILE A 51 5.43 14.82 -0.56
CA ILE A 51 5.66 14.51 0.84
C ILE A 51 6.43 13.19 0.98
N PRO A 52 7.27 13.05 2.02
CA PRO A 52 7.91 11.79 2.35
C PRO A 52 6.91 10.66 2.51
N LEU A 53 7.28 9.47 2.05
CA LEU A 53 6.43 8.28 2.08
C LEU A 53 7.21 7.05 2.52
N VAL A 54 6.59 6.19 3.32
CA VAL A 54 7.06 4.84 3.61
C VAL A 54 6.00 3.82 3.14
N VAL A 55 6.43 2.81 2.38
CA VAL A 55 5.54 1.78 1.82
C VAL A 55 6.06 0.39 2.18
N HIS A 56 5.22 -0.39 2.85
CA HIS A 56 5.52 -1.76 3.25
C HIS A 56 4.65 -2.75 2.47
N LEU A 57 5.27 -3.84 2.01
CA LEU A 57 4.64 -4.86 1.18
C LEU A 57 5.00 -6.26 1.66
N THR A 58 4.18 -7.25 1.34
CA THR A 58 4.49 -8.65 1.62
C THR A 58 4.41 -9.49 0.36
N GLU A 59 5.36 -10.40 0.15
CA GLU A 59 5.39 -11.27 -1.05
C GLU A 59 4.19 -12.23 -1.12
N ASN A 60 3.67 -12.66 0.04
CA ASN A 60 2.53 -13.57 0.14
C ASN A 60 1.18 -12.86 0.32
N ASP A 61 1.09 -11.57 0.01
CA ASP A 61 -0.20 -10.88 -0.01
C ASP A 61 -1.09 -11.47 -1.13
N ARG A 62 -2.16 -12.14 -0.71
CA ARG A 62 -3.15 -12.74 -1.63
C ARG A 62 -4.30 -11.80 -1.94
N ASP A 63 -4.46 -10.73 -1.18
CA ASP A 63 -5.39 -9.67 -1.56
C ASP A 63 -4.71 -8.82 -2.62
N VAL A 64 -3.74 -7.96 -2.28
CA VAL A 64 -3.01 -7.13 -3.23
C VAL A 64 -1.77 -7.89 -3.71
N ASN A 65 -1.90 -8.59 -4.84
CA ASN A 65 -0.82 -9.39 -5.42
C ASN A 65 0.49 -8.59 -5.57
N ILE A 66 1.62 -9.23 -5.30
CA ILE A 66 2.93 -8.59 -5.34
C ILE A 66 3.23 -7.97 -6.72
N GLU A 67 2.75 -8.55 -7.81
CA GLU A 67 2.90 -8.04 -9.17
C GLU A 67 2.17 -6.71 -9.39
N GLU A 68 1.03 -6.50 -8.71
CA GLU A 68 0.29 -5.23 -8.73
C GLU A 68 1.07 -4.15 -7.98
N ALA A 69 1.65 -4.54 -6.85
CA ALA A 69 2.28 -3.61 -5.93
C ALA A 69 3.72 -3.24 -6.31
N MET A 70 4.45 -4.16 -6.94
CA MET A 70 5.82 -3.93 -7.42
C MET A 70 5.90 -2.82 -8.45
N GLN A 71 4.87 -2.60 -9.27
CA GLN A 71 4.83 -1.45 -10.18
C GLN A 71 4.97 -0.12 -9.44
N LEU A 72 4.32 0.02 -8.29
CA LEU A 72 4.42 1.21 -7.45
C LEU A 72 5.80 1.30 -6.80
N VAL A 73 6.33 0.17 -6.30
CA VAL A 73 7.68 0.11 -5.72
C VAL A 73 8.73 0.57 -6.73
N ASP A 74 8.70 0.01 -7.94
CA ASP A 74 9.65 0.35 -9.00
C ASP A 74 9.54 1.82 -9.40
N ALA A 75 8.31 2.34 -9.53
CA ALA A 75 8.07 3.73 -9.83
C ALA A 75 8.59 4.68 -8.74
N LEU A 76 8.36 4.36 -7.46
CA LEU A 76 8.84 5.14 -6.32
C LEU A 76 10.37 5.11 -6.23
N ASN A 77 10.98 3.94 -6.38
CA ASN A 77 12.43 3.78 -6.34
C ASN A 77 13.11 4.52 -7.50
N ALA A 78 12.52 4.50 -8.70
CA ALA A 78 13.08 5.17 -9.87
C ALA A 78 12.89 6.69 -9.84
N ARG A 79 11.70 7.17 -9.45
CA ARG A 79 11.31 8.59 -9.63
C ARG A 79 11.32 9.40 -8.34
N LYS A 80 11.27 8.75 -7.18
CA LYS A 80 11.21 9.38 -5.85
C LYS A 80 12.19 8.76 -4.83
N PRO A 81 13.44 8.39 -5.20
CA PRO A 81 14.35 7.62 -4.34
C PRO A 81 14.71 8.31 -3.02
N HIS A 82 14.67 9.64 -2.97
CA HIS A 82 14.97 10.42 -1.76
C HIS A 82 13.73 10.79 -0.94
N LEU A 83 12.53 10.56 -1.50
CA LEU A 83 11.26 10.94 -0.89
C LEU A 83 10.48 9.71 -0.42
N ALA A 84 10.64 8.56 -1.07
CA ALA A 84 9.93 7.34 -0.75
C ALA A 84 10.88 6.23 -0.30
N GLN A 85 10.51 5.53 0.77
CA GLN A 85 11.17 4.33 1.24
C GLN A 85 10.24 3.14 1.04
N THR A 86 10.75 2.07 0.44
CA THR A 86 9.99 0.84 0.20
C THR A 86 10.61 -0.33 0.96
N LYS A 87 9.78 -1.20 1.54
CA LYS A 87 10.23 -2.44 2.18
C LYS A 87 9.32 -3.60 1.82
N ILE A 88 9.93 -4.62 1.23
CA ILE A 88 9.27 -5.90 0.93
C ILE A 88 9.65 -6.90 2.04
N TYR A 89 8.63 -7.50 2.64
CA TYR A 89 8.76 -8.59 3.62
C TYR A 89 8.51 -9.93 2.93
N LYS A 90 9.45 -10.85 3.09
CA LYS A 90 9.40 -12.18 2.49
C LYS A 90 8.49 -13.10 3.31
N ASN A 91 7.31 -13.36 2.78
CA ASN A 91 6.32 -14.31 3.31
C ASN A 91 6.02 -14.23 4.82
N PRO A 92 5.81 -13.05 5.43
CA PRO A 92 5.45 -12.96 6.85
C PRO A 92 4.11 -13.65 7.14
N PRO A 93 3.88 -14.14 8.38
CA PRO A 93 2.58 -14.64 8.80
C PRO A 93 1.46 -13.63 8.51
N GLY A 94 0.36 -14.10 7.91
CA GLY A 94 -0.81 -13.28 7.55
C GLY A 94 -0.70 -12.46 6.27
N GLY A 95 0.48 -12.28 5.67
CA GLY A 95 0.65 -11.53 4.41
C GLY A 95 -0.04 -10.17 4.44
N HIS A 96 -1.19 -10.06 3.79
CA HIS A 96 -2.04 -8.86 3.74
C HIS A 96 -2.32 -8.17 5.09
N THR A 97 -2.37 -8.94 6.19
CA THR A 97 -2.68 -8.40 7.52
C THR A 97 -1.51 -8.45 8.48
N PHE A 98 -0.29 -8.75 8.01
CA PHE A 98 0.83 -9.11 8.88
C PHE A 98 1.14 -8.06 9.96
N ASP A 99 1.02 -6.78 9.63
CA ASP A 99 1.34 -5.65 10.50
C ASP A 99 0.33 -5.47 11.65
N ARG A 100 -0.91 -5.92 11.41
CA ARG A 100 -2.07 -5.83 12.31
C ARG A 100 -2.32 -7.09 13.11
N ARG A 101 -1.46 -8.11 13.01
CA ARG A 101 -1.67 -9.38 13.71
C ARG A 101 -1.52 -9.22 15.22
N VAL A 102 -2.41 -9.89 15.94
CA VAL A 102 -2.44 -9.98 17.40
C VAL A 102 -2.55 -11.44 17.81
N ASN A 103 -2.04 -11.75 19.00
CA ASN A 103 -2.28 -13.03 19.63
C ASN A 103 -3.78 -13.13 20.01
N GLY A 104 -4.43 -14.22 19.63
CA GLY A 104 -5.88 -14.37 19.78
C GLY A 104 -6.40 -14.43 21.22
N ASP A 105 -5.54 -14.77 22.18
CA ASP A 105 -5.92 -14.89 23.60
C ASP A 105 -5.73 -13.55 24.34
N THR A 106 -4.64 -12.85 24.02
CA THR A 106 -4.22 -11.64 24.74
C THR A 106 -4.58 -10.34 24.02
N TRP A 107 -4.91 -10.41 22.73
CA TRP A 107 -5.09 -9.25 21.84
C TRP A 107 -3.87 -8.33 21.73
N LEU A 108 -2.73 -8.74 22.28
CA LEU A 108 -1.47 -8.03 22.14
C LEU A 108 -0.87 -8.32 20.76
N PRO A 109 -0.08 -7.38 20.18
CA PRO A 109 0.63 -7.65 18.94
C PRO A 109 1.45 -8.94 19.02
N GLU A 110 1.43 -9.75 17.96
CA GLU A 110 2.23 -10.99 17.92
C GLU A 110 3.73 -10.72 18.04
N ASN A 111 4.16 -9.49 17.74
CA ASN A 111 5.54 -9.03 17.81
C ASN A 111 6.47 -9.98 17.03
N THR A 112 6.09 -10.37 15.82
CA THR A 112 7.02 -11.05 14.91
C THR A 112 8.18 -10.11 14.56
N ARG A 113 9.28 -10.67 14.02
CA ARG A 113 10.44 -9.86 13.62
C ARG A 113 10.05 -8.82 12.58
N GLU A 114 9.27 -9.24 11.58
CA GLU A 114 8.81 -8.43 10.47
C GLU A 114 7.82 -7.36 10.95
N GLN A 115 6.90 -7.71 11.86
CA GLN A 115 5.98 -6.74 12.46
C GLN A 115 6.74 -5.66 13.24
N ARG A 116 7.72 -6.03 14.07
CA ARG A 116 8.56 -5.06 14.79
C ARG A 116 9.40 -4.19 13.85
N ASP A 117 10.02 -4.77 12.81
CA ASP A 117 10.77 -3.99 11.81
C ASP A 117 9.86 -2.98 11.10
N SER A 118 8.65 -3.40 10.71
CA SER A 118 7.64 -2.54 10.11
C SER A 118 7.27 -1.37 11.01
N TRP A 119 6.92 -1.63 12.26
CA TRP A 119 6.57 -0.58 13.21
C TRP A 119 7.74 0.36 13.50
N ASN A 120 8.96 -0.17 13.68
CA ASN A 120 10.14 0.66 13.91
C ASN A 120 10.42 1.61 12.73
N ARG A 121 10.28 1.14 11.49
CA ARG A 121 10.42 1.99 10.29
C ARG A 121 9.38 3.09 10.24
N ILE A 122 8.12 2.77 10.57
CA ILE A 122 7.03 3.75 10.62
C ILE A 122 7.31 4.81 11.69
N TRP A 123 7.66 4.40 12.91
CA TRP A 123 7.96 5.34 13.99
C TRP A 123 9.16 6.21 13.69
N ASN A 124 10.24 5.64 13.15
CA ASN A 124 11.41 6.40 12.72
C ASN A 124 11.07 7.40 11.61
N HIS A 125 10.21 7.02 10.66
CA HIS A 125 9.75 7.93 9.61
C HIS A 125 8.99 9.13 10.21
N PHE A 126 8.06 8.88 11.14
CA PHE A 126 7.35 9.96 11.80
C PHE A 126 8.26 10.86 12.64
N ASP A 127 9.17 10.27 13.42
CA ASP A 127 10.12 11.03 14.23
C ASP A 127 10.95 12.00 13.37
N TRP A 128 11.47 11.51 12.25
CA TRP A 128 12.30 12.30 11.34
C TRP A 128 11.53 13.40 10.60
N TYR A 129 10.33 13.11 10.11
CA TYR A 129 9.62 14.02 9.20
C TYR A 129 8.55 14.87 9.86
N LEU A 130 8.01 14.47 11.01
CA LEU A 130 7.06 15.29 11.77
C LEU A 130 7.78 16.16 12.81
N ASP A 131 8.99 15.78 13.23
CA ASP A 131 9.83 16.51 14.20
C ASP A 131 8.98 17.12 15.34
N PRO A 132 8.29 16.29 16.14
CA PRO A 132 7.24 16.73 17.05
C PRO A 132 7.73 17.65 18.19
N PHE A 133 9.05 17.83 18.31
CA PHE A 133 9.71 18.68 19.29
C PHE A 133 10.29 19.96 18.67
N LYS A 134 10.32 20.11 17.34
CA LYS A 134 10.69 21.37 16.70
C LYS A 134 9.71 22.47 17.11
N GLY A 135 10.22 23.50 17.79
CA GLY A 135 9.43 24.68 18.17
C GLY A 135 8.76 24.61 19.56
N LYS A 136 8.92 23.53 20.32
CA LYS A 136 8.58 23.55 21.76
C LYS A 136 9.76 24.16 22.54
N LYS A 137 9.69 25.47 22.78
CA LYS A 137 10.49 26.17 23.80
C LYS A 137 9.75 26.14 25.13
#